data_AF-A0A0C2NEI4-F1
#
_entry.id   AF-A0A0C2NEI4-F1
#
_cell.length_a   1.000
_cell.length_b   1.000
_cell.length_c   1.000
_cell.angle_alpha   90.00
_cell.angle_beta   90.00
_cell.angle_gamma   90.00
#
_symmetry.space_group_name_H-M   'P 1'
#
loop_
_entity.id
_entity.type
_entity.pdbx_description
1 polymer ?
#
loop_
_entity_poly.entity_id
_entity_poly.type
_entity_poly.pdbx_seq_one_letter_code
_entity_poly.pdbx_strand_id
1 'polypeptide(L)'
;MIISDFFKNKLPVAGFFALFFVIVKVQKRVLVDDLQLDVLVIGDMGVLETKSLIKAKQHEERPFQLGINLGGNQYPSGSMKDEVSVLYWFFSLVFPKFSFPFDFLTVLGKVDHDGDIDTQLNYYIRYDQRFFLPKRNYYYGLYLNETDVILRDGTSVRFVCIDSTVLYDPGLSNDFDKRSDSFQQIGSTSKY
;
A
#
# COMPACT_ATOMS: atom_id res chain seq x y z
N MET A 1 -15.53 -24.30 -54.39
CA MET A 1 -14.97 -25.00 -53.21
C MET A 1 -13.76 -24.19 -52.75
N ILE A 2 -13.57 -23.99 -51.44
CA ILE A 2 -12.56 -23.09 -50.80
C ILE A 2 -13.00 -21.61 -50.62
N ILE A 3 -14.12 -21.38 -49.93
CA ILE A 3 -14.34 -20.12 -49.14
C ILE A 3 -14.95 -20.45 -47.75
N SER A 4 -15.41 -21.69 -47.52
CA SER A 4 -16.15 -22.06 -46.31
C SER A 4 -15.30 -22.40 -45.08
N ASP A 5 -13.97 -22.39 -45.15
CA ASP A 5 -13.12 -22.76 -44.01
C ASP A 5 -12.55 -21.58 -43.21
N PHE A 6 -12.88 -20.34 -43.57
CA PHE A 6 -12.38 -19.16 -42.83
C PHE A 6 -13.15 -18.83 -41.54
N PHE A 7 -14.27 -19.51 -41.27
CA PHE A 7 -15.15 -19.24 -40.11
C PHE A 7 -15.07 -20.27 -38.97
N LYS A 8 -14.05 -21.15 -38.96
CA LYS A 8 -13.90 -22.20 -37.93
C LYS A 8 -13.13 -21.78 -36.68
N ASN A 9 -12.56 -20.59 -36.63
CA ASN A 9 -11.91 -20.10 -35.41
C ASN A 9 -12.88 -19.19 -34.65
N LYS A 10 -13.75 -19.80 -33.83
CA LYS A 10 -14.38 -19.11 -32.70
C LYS A 10 -13.28 -18.78 -31.68
N LEU A 11 -12.47 -17.77 -32.00
CA LEU A 11 -11.58 -17.12 -31.05
C LEU A 11 -12.45 -16.66 -29.88
N PRO A 12 -12.13 -17.02 -28.62
CA PRO A 12 -13.07 -16.87 -27.52
C PRO A 12 -13.21 -15.38 -27.19
N VAL A 13 -14.25 -14.76 -27.73
CA VAL A 13 -14.69 -13.40 -27.36
C VAL A 13 -14.81 -13.29 -25.83
N ALA A 14 -15.18 -14.38 -25.15
CA ALA A 14 -15.19 -14.50 -23.69
C ALA A 14 -13.82 -14.26 -23.02
N GLY A 15 -12.70 -14.65 -23.65
CA GLY A 15 -11.35 -14.43 -23.13
C GLY A 15 -10.93 -12.95 -23.18
N PHE A 16 -11.39 -12.23 -24.20
CA PHE A 16 -11.12 -10.78 -24.32
C PHE A 16 -11.91 -9.97 -23.29
N PHE A 17 -13.16 -10.35 -23.01
CA PHE A 17 -13.95 -9.74 -21.93
C PHE A 17 -13.42 -10.11 -20.53
N ALA A 18 -12.93 -11.33 -20.32
CA ALA A 18 -12.28 -11.72 -19.08
C ALA A 18 -11.00 -10.90 -18.83
N LEU A 19 -10.21 -10.63 -19.87
CA LEU A 19 -9.03 -9.75 -19.78
C LEU A 19 -9.44 -8.31 -19.42
N PHE A 20 -10.51 -7.78 -20.01
CA PHE A 20 -11.07 -6.47 -19.64
C PHE A 20 -11.57 -6.44 -18.19
N PHE A 21 -12.27 -7.48 -17.72
CA PHE A 21 -12.69 -7.58 -16.31
C PHE A 21 -11.52 -7.67 -15.33
N VAL A 22 -10.40 -8.30 -15.73
CA VAL A 22 -9.16 -8.34 -14.93
C VAL A 22 -8.44 -6.98 -14.95
N ILE A 23 -8.44 -6.25 -16.07
CA ILE A 23 -7.84 -4.90 -16.16
C ILE A 23 -8.69 -3.86 -15.41
N VAL A 24 -10.02 -4.05 -15.35
CA VAL A 24 -10.95 -3.23 -14.56
C VAL A 24 -10.90 -3.61 -13.07
N LYS A 25 -9.98 -4.49 -12.62
CA LYS A 25 -9.72 -4.69 -11.18
C LYS A 25 -9.55 -3.33 -10.51
N VAL A 26 -10.61 -2.98 -9.79
CA VAL A 26 -10.88 -1.84 -8.91
C VAL A 26 -9.67 -0.92 -8.73
N GLN A 27 -9.61 0.06 -9.62
CA GLN A 27 -8.77 1.23 -9.52
C GLN A 27 -9.28 2.11 -8.35
N LYS A 28 -8.55 2.15 -7.22
CA LYS A 28 -8.93 2.95 -6.05
C LYS A 28 -8.67 4.44 -6.34
N ARG A 29 -9.67 5.15 -6.87
CA ARG A 29 -9.68 6.61 -6.92
C ARG A 29 -10.13 7.14 -5.57
N VAL A 30 -9.29 7.95 -4.92
CA VAL A 30 -9.66 8.65 -3.69
C VAL A 30 -10.15 10.04 -4.09
N LEU A 31 -11.46 10.16 -4.26
CA LEU A 31 -12.14 11.43 -4.46
C LEU A 31 -12.59 11.93 -3.09
N VAL A 32 -12.15 13.13 -2.73
CA VAL A 32 -12.57 13.80 -1.50
C VAL A 32 -13.55 14.89 -1.87
N ASP A 33 -14.80 14.74 -1.45
CA ASP A 33 -15.86 15.72 -1.66
C ASP A 33 -15.77 16.89 -0.66
N ASP A 34 -14.58 17.46 -0.56
CA ASP A 34 -14.28 18.64 0.25
C ASP A 34 -13.15 19.45 -0.39
N LEU A 35 -12.96 20.69 0.05
CA LEU A 35 -11.85 21.56 -0.33
C LEU A 35 -10.59 21.30 0.50
N GLN A 36 -10.67 20.39 1.48
CA GLN A 36 -9.58 20.06 2.40
C GLN A 36 -9.49 18.54 2.55
N LEU A 37 -8.27 18.05 2.77
CA LEU A 37 -7.99 16.66 3.10
C LEU A 37 -7.52 16.59 4.56
N ASP A 38 -8.30 15.91 5.40
CA ASP A 38 -7.98 15.69 6.80
C ASP A 38 -7.24 14.36 6.97
N VAL A 39 -5.99 14.44 7.42
CA VAL A 39 -5.09 13.30 7.52
C VAL A 39 -4.71 13.03 8.97
N LEU A 40 -4.84 11.77 9.38
CA LEU A 40 -4.31 11.29 10.65
C LEU A 40 -2.85 10.86 10.48
N VAL A 41 -1.91 11.54 11.12
CA VAL A 41 -0.48 11.17 11.07
C VAL A 41 -0.09 10.44 12.34
N ILE A 42 0.50 9.25 12.20
CA ILE A 42 1.02 8.42 13.28
C ILE A 42 2.44 7.96 12.94
N GLY A 43 3.21 7.61 13.95
CA GLY A 43 4.52 6.98 13.83
C GLY A 43 4.80 6.22 15.12
N ASP A 44 5.76 5.30 15.08
CA ASP A 44 6.19 4.50 16.21
C ASP A 44 5.04 3.77 16.93
N MET A 45 4.03 3.35 16.16
CA MET A 45 2.82 2.71 16.68
C MET A 45 3.06 1.32 17.30
N GLY A 46 4.24 0.73 17.05
CA GLY A 46 4.65 -0.53 17.68
C GLY A 46 4.93 -0.42 19.18
N VAL A 47 4.83 0.79 19.76
CA VAL A 47 4.81 1.00 21.20
C VAL A 47 3.36 1.03 21.68
N LEU A 48 3.05 0.26 22.74
CA LEU A 48 1.71 0.17 23.29
C LEU A 48 1.28 1.53 23.87
N GLU A 49 0.61 2.38 23.08
CA GLU A 49 -0.05 3.55 23.63
C GLU A 49 -1.27 3.12 24.43
N THR A 50 -1.36 3.60 25.68
CA THR A 50 -2.62 3.54 26.43
C THR A 50 -3.67 4.31 25.63
N LYS A 51 -4.63 3.58 25.02
CA LYS A 51 -5.82 4.08 24.29
C LYS A 51 -5.91 5.60 24.20
N SER A 52 -5.44 6.20 23.11
CA SER A 52 -5.58 7.64 22.91
C SER A 52 -7.02 7.97 22.52
N LEU A 53 -7.89 8.18 23.53
CA LEU A 53 -9.27 8.62 23.38
C LEU A 53 -9.39 9.93 22.58
N ILE A 54 -8.30 10.71 22.51
CA ILE A 54 -8.20 11.97 21.78
C ILE A 54 -8.37 11.76 20.28
N LYS A 55 -7.75 10.69 19.72
CA LYS A 55 -7.79 10.40 18.27
C LYS A 55 -9.23 10.09 17.81
N ALA A 56 -9.96 9.31 18.60
CA ALA A 56 -11.36 8.97 18.31
C ALA A 56 -12.25 10.21 18.38
N LYS A 57 -12.09 11.04 19.41
CA LYS A 57 -12.88 12.27 19.57
C LYS A 57 -12.66 13.27 18.43
N GLN A 58 -11.41 13.47 18.02
CA GLN A 58 -11.10 14.35 16.87
C GLN A 58 -11.72 13.82 15.58
N HIS A 59 -11.70 12.50 15.37
CA HIS A 59 -12.30 11.87 14.20
C HIS A 59 -13.84 12.00 14.19
N GLU A 60 -14.49 11.96 15.36
CA GLU A 60 -15.94 12.18 15.48
C GLU A 60 -16.32 13.64 15.16
N GLU A 61 -15.51 14.62 15.59
CA GLU A 61 -15.75 16.04 15.32
C GLU A 61 -15.47 16.41 13.85
N ARG A 62 -14.41 15.83 13.27
CA ARG A 62 -14.00 16.02 11.88
C ARG A 62 -13.39 14.75 11.31
N PRO A 63 -14.13 13.99 10.49
CA PRO A 63 -13.66 12.70 10.00
C PRO A 63 -12.42 12.81 9.09
N PHE A 64 -11.29 12.31 9.58
CA PHE A 64 -10.13 11.98 8.75
C PHE A 64 -10.52 11.10 7.55
N GLN A 65 -9.92 11.38 6.40
CA GLN A 65 -10.16 10.62 5.16
C GLN A 65 -8.97 9.73 4.78
N LEU A 66 -7.82 9.94 5.43
CA LEU A 66 -6.57 9.22 5.16
C LEU A 66 -5.73 9.15 6.43
N GLY A 67 -4.95 8.09 6.58
CA GLY A 67 -3.91 7.94 7.58
C GLY A 67 -2.52 7.97 6.95
N ILE A 68 -1.51 8.45 7.65
CA ILE A 68 -0.10 8.31 7.31
C ILE A 68 0.58 7.66 8.51
N ASN A 69 1.27 6.55 8.27
CA ASN A 69 2.05 5.85 9.26
C ASN A 69 3.54 5.92 8.90
N LEU A 70 4.30 6.66 9.70
CA LEU A 70 5.69 7.06 9.44
C LEU A 70 6.72 5.96 9.77
N GLY A 71 6.28 4.72 10.00
CA GLY A 71 7.13 3.58 10.34
C GLY A 71 7.28 3.40 11.85
N GLY A 72 8.16 2.47 12.25
CA GLY A 72 8.21 2.03 13.65
C GLY A 72 7.01 1.14 13.98
N ASN A 73 6.70 0.22 13.06
CA ASN A 73 5.43 -0.51 13.07
C ASN A 73 5.39 -1.59 14.15
N GLN A 74 6.55 -2.13 14.52
CA GLN A 74 6.67 -3.12 15.56
C GLN A 74 8.00 -2.99 16.33
N TYR A 75 7.90 -2.78 17.64
CA TYR A 75 9.04 -2.74 18.56
C TYR A 75 9.17 -4.04 19.37
N PRO A 76 10.38 -4.35 19.88
CA PRO A 76 11.61 -3.57 19.77
C PRO A 76 12.48 -3.87 18.53
N SER A 77 12.13 -4.87 17.71
CA SER A 77 13.02 -5.39 16.65
C SER A 77 12.27 -5.76 15.36
N GLY A 78 11.26 -4.99 14.99
CA GLY A 78 10.45 -5.26 13.81
C GLY A 78 9.57 -6.51 13.96
N SER A 79 9.04 -6.98 12.83
CA SER A 79 8.18 -8.17 12.79
C SER A 79 9.00 -9.45 12.73
N MET A 80 8.61 -10.47 13.49
CA MET A 80 9.16 -11.80 13.29
C MET A 80 8.56 -12.42 12.03
N LYS A 81 9.34 -13.25 11.35
CA LYS A 81 8.93 -13.88 10.09
C LYS A 81 7.63 -14.69 10.27
N ASP A 82 6.67 -14.43 9.40
CA ASP A 82 5.34 -15.04 9.36
C ASP A 82 4.48 -14.78 10.61
N GLU A 83 4.91 -13.91 11.53
CA GLU A 83 4.20 -13.57 12.76
C GLU A 83 3.42 -12.24 12.62
N VAL A 84 2.23 -12.34 12.06
CA VAL A 84 1.34 -11.17 11.81
C VAL A 84 0.47 -10.77 13.01
N SER A 85 0.39 -11.62 14.03
CA SER A 85 -0.48 -11.42 15.20
C SER A 85 -0.15 -10.12 15.92
N VAL A 86 1.13 -9.80 16.06
CA VAL A 86 1.62 -8.61 16.76
C VAL A 86 1.21 -7.33 16.02
N LEU A 87 1.37 -7.29 14.69
CA LEU A 87 0.87 -6.18 13.85
C LEU A 87 -0.65 -6.00 13.98
N TYR A 88 -1.40 -7.11 14.05
CA TYR A 88 -2.84 -7.03 14.29
C TYR A 88 -3.18 -6.35 15.63
N TRP A 89 -2.42 -6.67 16.69
CA TRP A 89 -2.61 -6.04 18.01
C TRP A 89 -2.28 -4.55 17.99
N PHE A 90 -1.20 -4.14 17.34
CA PHE A 90 -0.78 -2.73 17.31
C PHE A 90 -1.56 -1.87 16.32
N PHE A 91 -1.99 -2.44 15.20
CA PHE A 91 -2.69 -1.68 14.16
C PHE A 91 -4.20 -1.89 14.22
N SER A 92 -4.68 -3.10 13.92
CA SER A 92 -6.11 -3.31 13.68
C SER A 92 -6.98 -3.18 14.93
N LEU A 93 -6.42 -3.43 16.12
CA LEU A 93 -7.15 -3.20 17.37
C LEU A 93 -7.11 -1.74 17.82
N VAL A 94 -6.01 -1.03 17.60
CA VAL A 94 -5.89 0.40 17.95
C VAL A 94 -6.69 1.26 16.98
N PHE A 95 -6.68 0.91 15.69
CA PHE A 95 -7.42 1.55 14.62
C PHE A 95 -8.49 0.59 14.09
N PRO A 96 -9.58 0.37 14.83
CA PRO A 96 -10.62 -0.56 14.41
C PRO A 96 -11.30 -0.09 13.12
N LYS A 97 -11.60 -1.02 12.23
CA LYS A 97 -12.15 -0.75 10.89
C LYS A 97 -13.46 0.05 10.90
N PHE A 98 -14.27 -0.09 11.96
CA PHE A 98 -15.53 0.64 12.07
C PHE A 98 -15.32 2.14 12.36
N SER A 99 -14.27 2.50 13.10
CA SER A 99 -13.92 3.90 13.40
C SER A 99 -12.99 4.51 12.36
N PHE A 100 -12.12 3.70 11.76
CA PHE A 100 -11.10 4.18 10.81
C PHE A 100 -11.19 3.39 9.49
N PRO A 101 -12.22 3.60 8.67
CA PRO A 101 -12.47 2.80 7.46
C PRO A 101 -11.58 3.17 6.26
N PHE A 102 -10.60 4.05 6.45
CA PHE A 102 -9.69 4.56 5.42
C PHE A 102 -8.30 3.92 5.47
N ASP A 103 -7.48 4.19 4.47
CA ASP A 103 -6.12 3.66 4.37
C ASP A 103 -5.15 4.44 5.25
N PHE A 104 -4.16 3.74 5.79
CA PHE A 104 -2.97 4.26 6.44
C PHE A 104 -1.80 4.02 5.49
N LEU A 105 -1.24 5.10 4.95
CA LEU A 105 -0.06 5.05 4.10
C LEU A 105 1.14 4.72 4.97
N THR A 106 1.51 3.45 5.01
CA THR A 106 2.58 2.98 5.86
C THR A 106 3.91 2.98 5.13
N VAL A 107 4.94 3.51 5.78
CA VAL A 107 6.34 3.29 5.39
C VAL A 107 7.06 2.41 6.42
N LEU A 108 8.25 1.95 6.06
CA LEU A 108 9.14 1.22 6.96
C LEU A 108 10.04 2.23 7.69
N GLY A 109 10.11 2.10 9.01
CA GLY A 109 11.08 2.81 9.85
C GLY A 109 12.32 1.94 10.12
N LYS A 110 13.33 2.52 10.77
CA LYS A 110 14.59 1.83 11.06
C LYS A 110 14.40 0.48 11.76
N VAL A 111 13.60 0.46 12.82
CA VAL A 111 13.37 -0.76 13.63
C VAL A 111 12.66 -1.87 12.85
N ASP A 112 11.91 -1.51 11.79
CA ASP A 112 11.23 -2.49 10.95
C ASP A 112 12.23 -3.32 10.12
N HIS A 113 13.42 -2.77 9.82
CA HIS A 113 14.51 -3.45 9.13
C HIS A 113 15.29 -4.41 10.03
N ASP A 114 15.12 -4.34 11.36
CA ASP A 114 15.70 -5.33 12.29
C ASP A 114 14.93 -6.67 12.25
N GLY A 115 13.76 -6.69 11.61
CA GLY A 115 12.90 -7.87 11.46
C GLY A 115 12.63 -8.26 10.00
N ASP A 116 11.58 -9.03 9.80
CA ASP A 116 11.13 -9.52 8.50
C ASP A 116 10.11 -8.56 7.86
N ILE A 117 10.60 -7.74 6.93
CA ILE A 117 9.78 -6.77 6.17
C ILE A 117 8.69 -7.46 5.34
N ASP A 118 8.98 -8.66 4.83
CA ASP A 118 8.03 -9.40 4.00
C ASP A 118 6.78 -9.79 4.80
N THR A 119 6.88 -10.00 6.11
CA THR A 119 5.73 -10.17 7.01
C THR A 119 4.83 -8.94 7.03
N GLN A 120 5.39 -7.72 7.05
CA GLN A 120 4.60 -6.48 7.00
C GLN A 120 3.93 -6.27 5.64
N LEU A 121 4.64 -6.58 4.54
CA LEU A 121 4.07 -6.57 3.20
C LEU A 121 2.92 -7.59 3.06
N ASN A 122 3.11 -8.79 3.62
CA ASN A 122 2.09 -9.83 3.63
C ASN A 122 0.88 -9.45 4.51
N TYR A 123 1.10 -8.69 5.58
CA TYR A 123 0.03 -8.17 6.43
C TYR A 123 -0.98 -7.33 5.62
N TYR A 124 -0.46 -6.38 4.83
CA TYR A 124 -1.26 -5.58 3.89
C TYR A 124 -2.06 -6.45 2.91
N ILE A 125 -1.39 -7.43 2.29
CA ILE A 125 -1.98 -8.26 1.22
C ILE A 125 -3.09 -9.16 1.77
N ARG A 126 -2.90 -9.75 2.96
CA ARG A 126 -3.70 -10.89 3.43
C ARG A 126 -4.62 -10.59 4.61
N TYR A 127 -4.35 -9.57 5.41
CA TYR A 127 -5.01 -9.38 6.71
C TYR A 127 -5.77 -8.06 6.81
N ASP A 128 -5.11 -6.91 6.62
CA ASP A 128 -5.77 -5.60 6.69
C ASP A 128 -5.22 -4.64 5.63
N GLN A 129 -5.98 -4.49 4.53
CA GLN A 129 -5.61 -3.63 3.41
C GLN A 129 -5.53 -2.13 3.77
N ARG A 130 -6.07 -1.73 4.93
CA ARG A 130 -5.92 -0.37 5.44
C ARG A 130 -4.48 -0.10 5.88
N PHE A 131 -3.71 -1.12 6.26
CA PHE A 131 -2.26 -0.98 6.46
C PHE A 131 -1.59 -0.92 5.09
N PHE A 132 -1.73 0.20 4.38
CA PHE A 132 -1.39 0.31 2.97
C PHE A 132 0.13 0.36 2.79
N LEU A 133 0.72 -0.82 2.57
CA LEU A 133 2.15 -1.03 2.31
C LEU A 133 2.31 -2.04 1.14
N PRO A 134 2.06 -1.64 -0.11
CA PRO A 134 2.12 -2.55 -1.26
C PRO A 134 3.56 -2.92 -1.66
N LYS A 135 4.52 -2.06 -1.33
CA LYS A 135 5.96 -2.19 -1.59
C LYS A 135 6.72 -1.17 -0.74
N ARG A 136 8.04 -1.27 -0.67
CA ARG A 136 8.88 -0.39 0.17
C ARG A 136 8.79 1.10 -0.21
N ASN A 137 8.78 1.39 -1.51
CA ASN A 137 8.65 2.74 -2.05
C ASN A 137 7.47 2.79 -3.00
N TYR A 138 6.52 3.68 -2.77
CA TYR A 138 5.32 3.78 -3.61
C TYR A 138 4.74 5.19 -3.65
N TYR A 139 3.96 5.44 -4.69
CA TYR A 139 3.05 6.56 -4.76
C TYR A 139 1.68 6.09 -4.29
N TYR A 140 1.02 6.83 -3.42
CA TYR A 140 -0.37 6.53 -3.08
C TYR A 140 -1.30 7.13 -4.13
N GLY A 141 -2.12 6.26 -4.70
CA GLY A 141 -2.86 6.57 -5.91
C GLY A 141 -3.00 5.35 -6.82
N LEU A 142 -3.45 5.55 -8.05
CA LEU A 142 -3.67 4.45 -8.99
C LEU A 142 -2.39 3.65 -9.27
N TYR A 143 -2.36 2.38 -8.82
CA TYR A 143 -1.25 1.43 -8.99
C TYR A 143 -0.80 1.24 -10.44
N LEU A 144 -1.69 1.49 -11.41
CA LEU A 144 -1.40 1.37 -12.85
C LEU A 144 -1.29 2.72 -13.58
N ASN A 145 -1.75 3.84 -12.99
CA ASN A 145 -1.89 5.14 -13.66
C ASN A 145 -1.49 6.36 -12.80
N GLU A 146 -0.75 6.19 -11.70
CA GLU A 146 -0.22 7.25 -10.82
C GLU A 146 -1.19 8.43 -10.61
N THR A 147 -2.37 8.18 -10.04
CA THR A 147 -3.38 9.24 -9.89
C THR A 147 -3.52 9.64 -8.44
N ASP A 148 -3.33 10.93 -8.22
CA ASP A 148 -3.35 11.65 -6.94
C ASP A 148 -4.72 11.57 -6.23
N VAL A 149 -4.75 11.99 -4.97
CA VAL A 149 -6.00 12.30 -4.27
C VAL A 149 -6.56 13.59 -4.85
N ILE A 150 -7.81 13.57 -5.31
CA ILE A 150 -8.46 14.73 -5.95
C ILE A 150 -9.50 15.33 -5.00
N LEU A 151 -9.38 16.63 -4.72
CA LEU A 151 -10.34 17.40 -3.94
C LEU A 151 -11.51 17.90 -4.80
N ARG A 152 -12.55 18.45 -4.17
CA ARG A 152 -13.78 18.88 -4.84
C ARG A 152 -13.57 19.95 -5.91
N ASP A 153 -12.57 20.83 -5.74
CA ASP A 153 -12.22 21.87 -6.71
C ASP A 153 -11.28 21.38 -7.83
N GLY A 154 -10.94 20.09 -7.84
CA GLY A 154 -9.99 19.49 -8.77
C GLY A 154 -8.54 19.60 -8.34
N THR A 155 -8.24 20.14 -7.14
CA THR A 155 -6.88 20.14 -6.59
C THR A 155 -6.39 18.70 -6.43
N SER A 156 -5.14 18.48 -6.85
CA SER A 156 -4.50 17.16 -6.95
C SER A 156 -3.40 17.05 -5.91
N VAL A 157 -3.45 16.04 -5.02
CA VAL A 157 -2.48 15.81 -3.94
C VAL A 157 -1.80 14.45 -4.13
N ARG A 158 -0.49 14.48 -4.41
CA ARG A 158 0.35 13.28 -4.55
C ARG A 158 1.08 12.96 -3.26
N PHE A 159 0.93 11.73 -2.77
CA PHE A 159 1.76 11.21 -1.68
C PHE A 159 2.87 10.32 -2.23
N VAL A 160 4.09 10.58 -1.77
CA VAL A 160 5.29 9.79 -2.07
C VAL A 160 5.76 9.14 -0.78
N CYS A 161 5.67 7.81 -0.72
CA CYS A 161 6.02 7.02 0.44
C CYS A 161 7.38 6.37 0.21
N ILE A 162 8.36 6.73 1.04
CA ILE A 162 9.76 6.36 0.88
C ILE A 162 10.25 5.62 2.12
N ASP A 163 10.80 4.43 1.92
CA ASP A 163 11.67 3.74 2.88
C ASP A 163 12.98 4.51 2.96
N SER A 164 13.09 5.38 3.95
CA SER A 164 14.26 6.26 4.08
C SER A 164 15.47 5.54 4.65
N THR A 165 15.29 4.42 5.36
CA THR A 165 16.40 3.74 6.07
C THR A 165 17.43 3.20 5.08
N VAL A 166 17.00 2.70 3.92
CA VAL A 166 17.92 2.24 2.87
C VAL A 166 18.78 3.35 2.26
N LEU A 167 18.42 4.62 2.44
CA LEU A 167 19.16 5.76 1.89
C LEU A 167 20.36 6.17 2.74
N TYR A 168 20.37 5.82 4.03
CA TYR A 168 21.42 6.23 4.95
C TYR A 168 22.05 5.07 5.74
N ASP A 169 21.44 3.88 5.77
CA ASP A 169 22.04 2.70 6.37
C ASP A 169 22.93 1.96 5.35
N PRO A 170 24.26 1.92 5.54
CA PRO A 170 25.17 1.30 4.58
C PRO A 170 24.96 -0.20 4.40
N GLY A 171 24.47 -0.90 5.44
CA GLY A 171 24.20 -2.34 5.36
C GLY A 171 23.05 -2.64 4.41
N LEU A 172 22.03 -1.79 4.42
CA LEU A 172 20.82 -1.94 3.62
C LEU A 172 20.93 -1.30 2.23
N SER A 173 21.67 -0.20 2.11
CA SER A 173 21.90 0.50 0.83
C SER A 173 22.55 -0.42 -0.22
N ASN A 174 23.55 -1.21 0.18
CA ASN A 174 24.22 -2.16 -0.71
C ASN A 174 23.31 -3.30 -1.22
N ASP A 175 22.30 -3.68 -0.42
CA ASP A 175 21.32 -4.71 -0.81
C ASP A 175 20.21 -4.14 -1.70
N PHE A 176 19.89 -2.84 -1.53
CA PHE A 176 18.97 -2.12 -2.40
C PHE A 176 19.50 -2.05 -3.84
N ASP A 177 20.78 -1.72 -4.01
CA ASP A 177 21.43 -1.65 -5.33
C ASP A 177 21.50 -3.01 -6.03
N LYS A 178 21.77 -4.10 -5.29
CA LYS A 178 21.78 -5.45 -5.87
C LYS A 178 20.40 -5.92 -6.31
N ARG A 179 19.34 -5.58 -5.56
CA ARG A 179 17.98 -5.97 -5.91
C ARG A 179 17.46 -5.15 -7.09
N SER A 180 17.76 -3.85 -7.18
CA SER A 180 17.34 -3.01 -8.30
C SER A 180 17.91 -3.50 -9.63
N ASP A 181 19.17 -3.96 -9.65
CA ASP A 181 19.81 -4.59 -10.82
C ASP A 181 19.13 -5.91 -11.24
N SER A 182 18.69 -6.73 -10.27
CA SER A 182 17.99 -7.99 -10.56
C SER A 182 16.60 -7.77 -11.18
N PHE A 183 15.90 -6.69 -10.81
CA PHE A 183 14.61 -6.32 -11.41
C PHE A 183 14.76 -5.76 -12.83
N GLN A 184 15.87 -5.07 -13.14
CA GLN A 184 16.17 -4.63 -14.51
C GLN A 184 16.48 -5.81 -15.44
N GLN A 185 17.17 -6.86 -14.96
CA GLN A 185 17.44 -8.06 -15.76
C GLN A 185 16.16 -8.82 -16.12
N ILE A 186 15.20 -8.99 -15.19
CA ILE A 186 13.93 -9.69 -15.46
C ILE A 186 13.08 -8.94 -16.50
N GLY A 187 13.15 -7.60 -16.54
CA GLY A 187 12.49 -6.77 -17.56
C GLY A 187 13.12 -6.86 -18.95
N SER A 188 14.40 -7.29 -19.04
CA SER A 188 15.14 -7.40 -20.30
C SER A 188 15.00 -8.76 -20.99
N THR A 189 14.58 -9.81 -20.27
CA THR A 189 14.39 -11.16 -20.81
C THR A 189 13.04 -11.41 -21.49
N SER A 190 12.15 -10.40 -21.53
CA SER A 190 10.84 -10.48 -22.24
C SER A 190 10.91 -9.94 -23.68
N LYS A 191 12.03 -10.15 -24.37
CA LYS A 191 12.21 -9.80 -25.79
C LYS A 191 12.90 -10.94 -26.56
N TYR A 192 12.30 -12.13 -26.61
CA TYR A 192 12.46 -13.09 -27.70
C TYR A 192 11.21 -13.96 -27.80
#